data_AF-A0A815VK70-F1
#
_entry.id   AF-A0A815VK70-F1
#
_cell.length_a   1.000
_cell.length_b   1.000
_cell.length_c   1.000
_cell.angle_alpha   90.00
_cell.angle_beta   90.00
_cell.angle_gamma   90.00
#
_symmetry.space_group_name_H-M   'P 1'
#
loop_
_entity.id
_entity.type
_entity.pdbx_description
1 polymer ?
#
loop_
_entity_poly.entity_id
_entity_poly.type
_entity_poly.pdbx_seq_one_letter_code
_entity_poly.pdbx_strand_id
1 'polypeptide(L)'
;AIRPKVKVGVPPFGIWKTATPAGFVDYMTPQLYWAIDPPAQSYNTLLNWWIGQSTKGRHVYAGNAAYRMTQATSPWAVTELVRQINITRTMSHRTALGNIFFSTKQLMQNVKGIQNELAKLYTDKAIPPKMNWL
;
A
#
# COMPACT_ATOMS: atom_id res chain seq x y z
N ALA A 1 -20.70 -23.06 -0.74
CA ALA A 1 -19.92 -23.34 0.49
C ALA A 1 -19.05 -22.13 0.83
N ILE A 2 -19.16 -21.61 2.05
CA ILE A 2 -18.31 -20.50 2.56
C ILE A 2 -16.90 -21.05 2.74
N ARG A 3 -15.87 -20.35 2.22
CA ARG A 3 -14.47 -20.76 2.34
C ARG A 3 -13.78 -19.94 3.44
N PRO A 4 -13.65 -20.45 4.68
CA PRO A 4 -13.17 -19.67 5.83
C PRO A 4 -11.71 -19.20 5.73
N LYS A 5 -10.94 -19.68 4.74
CA LYS A 5 -9.55 -19.27 4.49
C LYS A 5 -9.41 -18.15 3.45
N VAL A 6 -10.50 -17.73 2.80
CA VAL A 6 -10.46 -16.67 1.77
C VAL A 6 -10.55 -15.32 2.48
N LYS A 7 -9.52 -14.47 2.27
CA LYS A 7 -9.45 -13.12 2.83
C LYS A 7 -10.05 -12.11 1.85
N VAL A 8 -10.83 -11.16 2.35
CA VAL A 8 -11.49 -10.14 1.52
C VAL A 8 -10.86 -8.77 1.78
N GLY A 9 -10.42 -8.12 0.71
CA GLY A 9 -9.88 -6.76 0.72
C GLY A 9 -10.61 -5.87 -0.26
N VAL A 10 -10.68 -4.57 0.04
CA VAL A 10 -11.25 -3.55 -0.85
C VAL A 10 -10.17 -2.53 -1.20
N PRO A 11 -10.00 -2.18 -2.50
CA PRO A 11 -9.10 -1.13 -2.95
C PRO A 11 -9.82 0.22 -3.18
N PRO A 12 -10.14 1.00 -2.13
CA PRO A 12 -10.82 2.26 -2.30
C PRO A 12 -9.92 3.29 -3.00
N PHE A 13 -10.56 4.15 -3.81
CA PHE A 13 -9.96 5.33 -4.41
C PHE A 13 -10.51 6.60 -3.71
N GLY A 14 -9.66 7.54 -3.31
CA GLY A 14 -10.08 8.83 -2.70
C GLY A 14 -10.49 8.76 -1.21
N ILE A 15 -10.99 9.89 -0.67
CA ILE A 15 -11.46 10.02 0.73
C ILE A 15 -12.93 9.57 0.79
N TRP A 16 -13.20 8.39 1.35
CA TRP A 16 -14.58 7.92 1.60
C TRP A 16 -15.03 8.35 2.99
N LYS A 17 -16.15 9.09 3.10
CA LYS A 17 -16.88 9.21 4.38
C LYS A 17 -17.60 7.89 4.65
N THR A 18 -17.05 7.12 5.60
CA THR A 18 -17.69 6.09 6.44
C THR A 18 -18.78 5.24 5.78
N ALA A 19 -18.39 4.09 5.25
CA ALA A 19 -19.08 2.81 5.44
C ALA A 19 -18.24 1.69 4.81
N THR A 20 -17.10 1.32 5.41
CA THR A 20 -16.68 -0.08 5.25
C THR A 20 -17.80 -0.89 5.90
N PRO A 21 -18.51 -1.78 5.19
CA PRO A 21 -19.57 -2.56 5.81
C PRO A 21 -18.97 -3.26 7.02
N ALA A 22 -19.44 -2.90 8.21
CA ALA A 22 -18.77 -3.23 9.45
C ALA A 22 -18.69 -4.76 9.60
N GLY A 23 -17.50 -5.35 9.38
CA GLY A 23 -17.25 -6.78 9.63
C GLY A 23 -16.98 -7.68 8.42
N PHE A 24 -17.03 -7.19 7.17
CA PHE A 24 -16.84 -8.04 5.98
C PHE A 24 -15.43 -8.01 5.37
N VAL A 25 -14.58 -7.08 5.81
CA VAL A 25 -13.26 -6.83 5.22
C VAL A 25 -12.16 -7.17 6.21
N ASP A 26 -11.18 -7.94 5.75
CA ASP A 26 -9.99 -8.31 6.52
C ASP A 26 -8.92 -7.24 6.44
N TYR A 27 -8.78 -6.58 5.30
CA TYR A 27 -7.77 -5.55 5.12
C TYR A 27 -8.18 -4.49 4.10
N MET A 28 -7.64 -3.29 4.26
CA MET A 28 -7.86 -2.17 3.34
C MET A 28 -6.64 -2.00 2.44
N THR A 29 -6.86 -1.69 1.16
CA THR A 29 -5.77 -1.44 0.21
C THR A 29 -5.91 -0.11 -0.52
N PRO A 30 -5.79 1.03 0.17
CA PRO A 30 -6.04 2.32 -0.45
C PRO A 30 -5.07 2.59 -1.59
N GLN A 31 -5.58 3.08 -2.71
CA GLN A 31 -4.77 3.41 -3.88
C GLN A 31 -4.07 4.76 -3.68
N LEU A 32 -2.87 4.76 -3.10
CA LEU A 32 -2.10 5.96 -2.74
C LEU A 32 -1.19 6.43 -3.88
N TYR A 33 -1.77 6.79 -5.02
CA TYR A 33 -1.05 7.12 -6.26
C TYR A 33 -0.55 8.56 -6.31
N TRP A 34 -0.07 9.07 -5.17
CA TRP A 34 0.45 10.43 -5.01
C TRP A 34 1.92 10.40 -4.61
N ALA A 35 2.66 11.44 -4.98
CA ALA A 35 4.05 11.59 -4.59
C ALA A 35 4.15 12.02 -3.11
N ILE A 36 5.34 11.88 -2.52
CA ILE A 36 5.57 12.26 -1.12
C ILE A 36 5.63 13.77 -0.92
N ASP A 37 6.30 14.50 -1.82
CA ASP A 37 6.69 15.89 -1.55
C ASP A 37 5.58 16.96 -1.78
N PRO A 38 4.58 16.81 -2.67
CA PRO A 38 3.51 17.80 -2.81
C PRO A 38 2.65 17.93 -1.53
N PRO A 39 2.45 19.14 -0.96
CA PRO A 39 1.93 19.31 0.40
C PRO A 39 0.43 19.03 0.57
N ALA A 40 -0.40 19.26 -0.44
CA ALA A 40 -1.87 19.15 -0.29
C ALA A 40 -2.38 17.71 -0.28
N GLN A 41 -1.72 16.79 -0.99
CA GLN A 41 -2.09 15.37 -1.09
C GLN A 41 -0.82 14.52 -1.18
N SER A 42 -0.06 14.48 -0.08
CA SER A 42 1.12 13.62 0.00
C SER A 42 0.74 12.19 0.31
N TYR A 43 1.56 11.26 -0.16
CA TYR A 43 1.50 9.85 0.23
C TYR A 43 1.39 9.66 1.75
N ASN A 44 2.18 10.42 2.51
CA ASN A 44 2.23 10.35 3.97
C ASN A 44 0.90 10.77 4.63
N THR A 45 0.34 11.90 4.19
CA THR A 45 -0.94 12.42 4.72
C THR A 45 -2.07 11.43 4.48
N LEU A 46 -2.13 10.86 3.28
CA LEU A 46 -3.20 9.92 2.91
C LEU A 46 -3.05 8.58 3.64
N LEU A 47 -1.84 8.04 3.76
CA LEU A 47 -1.60 6.82 4.53
C LEU A 47 -2.02 7.01 5.99
N ASN A 48 -1.62 8.12 6.61
CA ASN A 48 -2.01 8.44 7.98
C ASN A 48 -3.54 8.55 8.15
N TRP A 49 -4.22 9.17 7.18
CA TRP A 49 -5.68 9.28 7.18
C TRP A 49 -6.35 7.90 7.10
N TRP A 50 -5.89 7.03 6.19
CA TRP A 50 -6.44 5.67 6.02
C TRP A 50 -6.23 4.77 7.24
N ILE A 51 -5.08 4.88 7.89
CA ILE A 51 -4.84 4.24 9.19
C ILE A 51 -5.89 4.70 10.21
N GLY A 52 -6.20 6.00 10.26
CA GLY A 52 -7.23 6.55 11.14
C GLY A 52 -8.64 6.05 10.82
N GLN A 53 -8.93 5.70 9.57
CA GLN A 53 -10.21 5.10 9.19
C GLN A 53 -10.32 3.62 9.57
N SER A 54 -9.21 2.95 9.89
CA SER A 54 -9.20 1.55 10.33
C SER A 54 -9.59 1.41 11.79
N THR A 55 -10.84 1.74 12.12
CA THR A 55 -11.36 1.80 13.50
C THR A 55 -11.41 0.45 14.21
N LYS A 56 -11.34 -0.66 13.47
CA LYS A 56 -11.31 -2.04 14.01
C LYS A 56 -9.91 -2.68 13.96
N GLY A 57 -8.86 -1.88 13.79
CA GLY A 57 -7.47 -2.36 13.72
C GLY A 57 -7.20 -3.27 12.52
N ARG A 58 -7.96 -3.10 11.42
CA ARG A 58 -7.73 -3.85 10.18
C ARG A 58 -6.41 -3.43 9.55
N HIS A 59 -5.71 -4.38 8.94
CA HIS A 59 -4.46 -4.07 8.26
C HIS A 59 -4.70 -3.16 7.06
N VAL A 60 -3.78 -2.22 6.86
CA VAL A 60 -3.74 -1.34 5.70
C VAL A 60 -2.51 -1.72 4.87
N TYR A 61 -2.73 -2.02 3.59
CA TYR A 61 -1.64 -2.23 2.62
C TYR A 61 -1.68 -1.12 1.58
N ALA A 62 -0.68 -0.25 1.57
CA ALA A 62 -0.68 0.92 0.70
C ALA A 62 -0.53 0.52 -0.77
N GLY A 63 -1.45 0.98 -1.64
CA GLY A 63 -1.32 0.84 -3.08
C GLY A 63 -0.34 1.88 -3.64
N ASN A 64 0.75 1.43 -4.26
CA ASN A 64 1.78 2.27 -4.86
C ASN A 64 1.69 2.23 -6.39
N ALA A 65 1.77 3.39 -7.04
CA ALA A 65 1.66 3.52 -8.49
C ALA A 65 3.00 3.29 -9.20
N ALA A 66 3.42 2.03 -9.34
CA ALA A 66 4.67 1.70 -10.03
C ALA A 66 4.70 2.20 -11.50
N TYR A 67 3.55 2.25 -12.17
CA TYR A 67 3.43 2.80 -13.54
C TYR A 67 3.84 4.28 -13.68
N ARG A 68 3.85 5.05 -12.58
CA ARG A 68 4.29 6.47 -12.59
C ARG A 68 5.77 6.62 -12.93
N MET A 69 6.58 5.56 -12.80
CA MET A 69 7.99 5.58 -13.22
C MET A 69 8.17 5.68 -14.74
N THR A 70 7.18 5.26 -15.53
CA THR A 70 7.23 5.25 -17.01
C THR A 70 6.29 6.27 -17.63
N GLN A 71 5.69 7.17 -16.84
CA GLN A 71 4.75 8.16 -17.38
C GLN A 71 5.48 9.21 -18.22
N ALA A 72 4.87 9.65 -19.31
CA ALA A 72 5.49 10.62 -20.23
C ALA A 72 5.84 11.95 -19.54
N THR A 73 4.94 12.44 -18.68
CA THR A 73 5.10 13.71 -17.97
C THR A 73 5.49 13.47 -16.52
N SER A 74 6.61 14.06 -16.09
CA SER A 74 7.14 14.00 -14.72
C SER A 74 7.21 12.55 -14.16
N PRO A 75 7.97 11.65 -14.82
CA PRO A 75 8.10 10.28 -14.37
C PRO A 75 8.79 10.21 -13.01
N TRP A 76 8.25 9.41 -12.10
CA TRP A 76 8.88 9.21 -10.79
C TRP A 76 10.23 8.50 -10.93
N ALA A 77 11.20 8.90 -10.11
CA ALA A 77 12.40 8.10 -9.89
C ALA A 77 12.04 6.83 -9.09
N VAL A 78 12.84 5.77 -9.23
CA VAL A 78 12.66 4.54 -8.43
C VAL A 78 12.74 4.82 -6.92
N THR A 79 13.53 5.83 -6.55
CA THR A 79 13.71 6.30 -5.17
C THR A 79 12.41 6.80 -4.53
N GLU A 80 11.43 7.27 -5.32
CA GLU A 80 10.11 7.65 -4.81
C GLU A 80 9.39 6.44 -4.22
N LEU A 81 9.34 5.30 -4.93
CA LEU A 81 8.73 4.07 -4.43
C LEU A 81 9.48 3.52 -3.21
N VAL A 82 10.81 3.58 -3.23
CA VAL A 82 11.65 3.18 -2.09
C VAL A 82 11.30 4.03 -0.85
N ARG A 83 11.19 5.35 -1.01
CA ARG A 83 10.79 6.24 0.08
C ARG A 83 9.37 5.93 0.57
N GLN A 84 8.43 5.66 -0.33
CA GLN A 84 7.05 5.31 0.03
C GLN A 84 7.00 4.01 0.86
N ILE A 85 7.74 2.97 0.47
CA ILE A 85 7.89 1.72 1.23
C ILE A 85 8.45 2.00 2.63
N ASN A 86 9.50 2.81 2.72
CA ASN A 86 10.10 3.16 4.01
C ASN A 86 9.11 3.90 4.91
N ILE A 87 8.33 4.85 4.37
CA ILE A 87 7.25 5.53 5.11
C ILE A 87 6.23 4.50 5.62
N THR A 88 5.76 3.57 4.78
CA THR A 88 4.84 2.51 5.22
C THR A 88 5.40 1.72 6.38
N ARG A 89 6.69 1.32 6.31
CA ARG A 89 7.36 0.55 7.38
C ARG A 89 7.39 1.30 8.70
N THR A 90 7.63 2.61 8.68
CA THR A 90 7.58 3.43 9.91
C THR A 90 6.21 3.40 10.59
N MET A 91 5.13 3.14 9.84
CA MET A 91 3.75 3.10 10.33
C MET A 91 3.22 1.69 10.64
N SER A 92 4.08 0.66 10.60
CA SER A 92 3.71 -0.73 10.87
C SER A 92 3.05 -0.94 12.23
N HIS A 93 3.54 -0.25 13.27
CA HIS A 93 2.97 -0.24 14.62
C HIS A 93 1.52 0.30 14.68
N ARG A 94 1.05 0.97 13.62
CA ARG A 94 -0.31 1.51 13.48
C ARG A 94 -1.12 0.78 12.40
N THR A 95 -0.83 -0.47 12.09
CA THR A 95 -1.54 -1.35 11.12
C THR A 95 -1.19 -1.19 9.63
N ALA A 96 -0.23 -0.32 9.26
CA ALA A 96 0.25 -0.25 7.89
C ALA A 96 1.31 -1.33 7.61
N LEU A 97 0.89 -2.51 7.17
CA LEU A 97 1.74 -3.71 7.17
C LEU A 97 2.39 -4.04 5.82
N GLY A 98 2.19 -3.23 4.78
CA GLY A 98 2.89 -3.44 3.52
C GLY A 98 2.37 -2.62 2.36
N ASN A 99 2.83 -3.01 1.17
CA ASN A 99 2.68 -2.27 -0.07
C ASN A 99 2.15 -3.19 -1.19
N ILE A 100 1.34 -2.64 -2.09
CA ILE A 100 0.82 -3.32 -3.28
C ILE A 100 1.16 -2.47 -4.49
N PHE A 101 1.88 -3.02 -5.47
CA PHE A 101 2.35 -2.26 -6.62
C PHE A 101 1.41 -2.39 -7.82
N PHE A 102 0.84 -1.27 -8.25
CA PHE A 102 0.09 -1.19 -9.50
C PHE A 102 1.00 -0.70 -10.65
N SER A 103 1.35 -1.52 -11.64
CA SER A 103 1.07 -2.96 -11.74
C SER A 103 2.35 -3.78 -11.68
N THR A 104 2.17 -5.10 -11.62
CA THR A 104 3.24 -6.09 -11.68
C THR A 104 4.11 -5.93 -12.94
N LYS A 105 3.58 -5.33 -14.03
CA LYS A 105 4.31 -5.12 -15.28
C LYS A 105 5.62 -4.35 -15.06
N GLN A 106 5.57 -3.24 -14.32
CA GLN A 106 6.77 -2.42 -14.08
C GLN A 106 7.83 -3.17 -13.27
N LEU A 107 7.40 -4.04 -12.35
CA LEU A 107 8.29 -4.87 -11.55
C LEU A 107 8.94 -5.96 -12.42
N MET A 108 8.15 -6.67 -13.22
CA MET A 108 8.65 -7.74 -14.10
C MET A 108 9.59 -7.22 -15.18
N GLN A 109 9.33 -6.01 -15.69
CA GLN A 109 10.20 -5.34 -16.68
C GLN A 109 11.42 -4.68 -16.04
N ASN A 110 11.62 -4.82 -14.73
CA ASN A 110 12.70 -4.21 -13.96
C ASN A 110 12.87 -2.71 -14.27
N VAL A 111 11.75 -1.98 -14.38
CA VAL A 111 11.74 -0.56 -14.74
C VAL A 111 12.63 0.21 -13.77
N LYS A 112 13.59 0.95 -14.31
CA LYS A 112 14.56 1.76 -13.53
C LYS A 112 15.29 0.97 -12.44
N GLY A 113 15.46 -0.34 -12.62
CA GLY A 113 16.17 -1.19 -11.65
C GLY A 113 15.37 -1.52 -10.39
N ILE A 114 14.04 -1.40 -10.40
CA ILE A 114 13.18 -1.62 -9.22
C ILE A 114 13.41 -2.98 -8.55
N GLN A 115 13.74 -4.05 -9.29
CA GLN A 115 14.01 -5.36 -8.68
C GLN A 115 15.22 -5.33 -7.75
N ASN A 116 16.25 -4.55 -8.11
CA ASN A 116 17.46 -4.40 -7.29
C ASN A 116 17.13 -3.70 -5.97
N GLU A 117 16.29 -2.67 -6.03
CA GLU A 117 15.85 -1.94 -4.83
C GLU A 117 14.93 -2.79 -3.96
N LEU A 118 13.99 -3.54 -4.57
CA LEU A 118 13.11 -4.45 -3.84
C LEU A 118 13.90 -5.59 -3.19
N ALA A 119 14.94 -6.12 -3.83
CA ALA A 119 15.79 -7.16 -3.24
C ALA A 119 16.55 -6.67 -1.99
N LYS A 120 16.96 -5.39 -1.96
CA LYS A 120 17.56 -4.77 -0.77
C LYS A 120 16.54 -4.53 0.35
N LEU A 121 15.29 -4.21 -0.02
CA LEU A 121 14.24 -3.90 0.94
C LEU A 121 13.58 -5.14 1.52
N TYR A 122 13.33 -6.18 0.71
CA TYR A 122 12.59 -7.38 1.06
C TYR A 122 13.51 -8.61 1.10
N THR A 123 14.47 -8.58 2.04
CA THR A 123 15.48 -9.63 2.21
C THR A 123 14.92 -10.92 2.80
N ASP A 124 13.88 -10.81 3.62
CA ASP A 124 13.30 -11.93 4.35
C ASP A 124 12.01 -12.43 3.69
N LYS A 125 11.75 -13.73 3.87
CA LYS A 125 10.47 -14.31 3.47
C LYS A 125 9.34 -13.70 4.30
N ALA A 126 8.31 -13.22 3.61
CA ALA A 126 7.14 -12.66 4.28
C ALA A 126 6.25 -13.76 4.88
N ILE A 127 5.95 -13.64 6.18
CA ILE A 127 4.93 -14.44 6.86
C ILE A 127 3.63 -13.63 6.88
N PRO A 128 2.46 -14.23 6.61
CA PRO A 128 1.19 -13.51 6.74
C PRO A 128 1.04 -12.94 8.16
N PRO A 129 0.78 -11.63 8.31
CA PRO A 129 0.64 -11.03 9.63
C PRO A 129 -0.59 -11.59 10.35
N LYS A 130 -0.49 -11.71 11.68
CA LYS A 130 -1.59 -12.17 12.53
C LYS A 130 -2.78 -11.22 12.39
N MET A 131 -3.93 -11.76 12.04
CA MET A 131 -5.19 -11.03 11.95
C MET A 131 -6.01 -11.37 13.20
N ASN A 132 -5.92 -10.56 14.26
CA ASN A 132 -6.50 -10.87 15.57
C ASN A 132 -8.04 -11.01 15.58
N TRP A 133 -8.70 -10.77 14.45
CA TRP A 133 -10.15 -10.84 14.28
C TRP A 133 -10.64 -12.07 13.52
N LEU A 134 -9.71 -12.97 13.13
CA LEU A 134 -9.99 -14.25 12.47
C LEU A 134 -9.86 -15.41 13.47
#